data_AF-A0A6B8KLJ9-F1
#
_entry.id   AF-A0A6B8KLJ9-F1
#
_cell.length_a   1.000
_cell.length_b   1.000
_cell.length_c   1.000
_cell.angle_alpha   90.00
_cell.angle_beta   90.00
_cell.angle_gamma   90.00
#
_symmetry.space_group_name_H-M   'P 1'
#
loop_
_entity.id
_entity.type
_entity.pdbx_description
1 polymer ?
#
loop_
_entity_poly.entity_id
_entity_poly.type
_entity_poly.pdbx_seq_one_letter_code
_entity_poly.pdbx_strand_id
1 'polypeptide(L)' 'MLLHVRFRPDTTVLKIDYCPSDLTPEEWFKRLCARAGGKFATRAGGRGFFRLTPAELEALAAPRAH' A
#
# COMPACT_ATOMS: atom_id res chain seq x y z
N MET A 1 12.22 1.55 3.37
CA MET A 1 11.24 2.35 4.14
C MET A 1 10.07 1.46 4.55
N LEU A 2 9.21 1.92 5.46
CA LEU A 2 7.99 1.20 5.86
C LEU A 2 6.80 2.03 5.44
N LEU A 3 6.01 1.52 4.51
CA LEU A 3 4.79 2.16 4.06
C LEU A 3 3.65 1.73 4.97
N HIS A 4 3.23 2.60 5.88
CA HIS A 4 2.17 2.27 6.83
C HIS A 4 0.79 2.32 6.16
N VAL A 5 -0.03 1.33 6.51
CA VAL A 5 -1.42 1.20 6.09
C VAL A 5 -2.28 1.12 7.34
N ARG A 6 -3.31 1.96 7.40
CA ARG A 6 -4.35 1.87 8.41
C ARG A 6 -5.62 1.33 7.78
N PHE A 7 -6.25 0.40 8.48
CA PHE A 7 -7.53 -0.18 8.12
C PHE A 7 -8.60 0.33 9.09
N ARG A 8 -9.83 0.44 8.59
CA ARG A 8 -11.03 0.64 9.39
C ARG A 8 -11.37 -0.67 10.12
N PRO A 9 -12.22 -0.61 11.16
CA PRO A 9 -12.77 -1.83 11.78
C PRO A 9 -13.55 -2.71 10.78
N ASP A 10 -14.04 -2.11 9.68
CA ASP A 10 -14.70 -2.79 8.56
C ASP A 10 -13.70 -3.37 7.52
N THR A 11 -12.41 -3.46 7.85
CA THR A 11 -11.33 -3.96 6.97
C THR A 11 -10.99 -3.13 5.73
N THR A 12 -11.74 -2.07 5.45
CA THR A 12 -11.44 -1.10 4.37
C THR A 12 -10.20 -0.26 4.68
N VAL A 13 -9.48 0.17 3.64
CA VAL A 13 -8.27 0.99 3.79
C VAL A 13 -8.66 2.40 4.21
N LEU A 14 -8.26 2.81 5.41
CA LEU A 14 -8.49 4.16 5.92
C LEU A 14 -7.50 5.15 5.33
N LYS A 15 -6.21 4.80 5.35
CA LYS A 15 -5.12 5.68 4.90
C LYS A 15 -3.86 4.87 4.59
N ILE A 16 -3.11 5.31 3.58
CA ILE A 16 -1.77 4.83 3.26
C ILE A 16 -0.83 6.04 3.31
N ASP A 17 0.35 5.89 3.89
CA ASP A 17 1.34 6.96 4.05
C ASP A 17 1.69 7.66 2.72
N TYR A 18 1.76 6.86 1.65
CA TYR A 18 1.98 7.31 0.29
C TYR A 18 0.92 6.69 -0.61
N CYS A 19 0.16 7.52 -1.32
CA CYS A 19 -0.82 7.10 -2.31
C CYS A 19 -0.69 8.05 -3.52
N PRO A 20 -0.52 7.53 -4.74
CA PRO A 20 -0.53 8.38 -5.93
C PRO A 20 -1.92 9.01 -6.11
N SER A 21 -1.97 10.26 -6.56
CA SER A 21 -3.21 11.04 -6.71
C SER A 21 -4.20 10.42 -7.70
N ASP A 22 -3.71 9.63 -8.65
CA ASP A 22 -4.50 8.91 -9.64
C ASP A 22 -5.22 7.66 -9.10
N LEU A 23 -4.90 7.21 -7.88
CA LEU A 23 -5.49 6.01 -7.28
C LEU A 23 -6.16 6.31 -5.94
N THR A 24 -7.25 5.59 -5.66
CA THR A 24 -7.81 5.57 -4.31
C THR A 24 -6.90 4.74 -3.38
N PRO A 25 -6.93 4.98 -2.06
CA PRO A 25 -6.15 4.20 -1.10
C PRO A 25 -6.42 2.68 -1.21
N GLU A 26 -7.66 2.30 -1.53
CA GLU A 26 -8.04 0.89 -1.71
C GLU A 26 -7.45 0.28 -2.99
N GLU A 27 -7.54 0.99 -4.12
CA GLU A 27 -6.91 0.56 -5.39
C GLU A 27 -5.39 0.46 -5.23
N TRP A 28 -4.80 1.44 -4.54
CA TRP A 28 -3.38 1.43 -4.24
C TRP A 28 -2.98 0.24 -3.38
N PHE A 29 -3.74 -0.06 -2.31
CA PHE A 29 -3.51 -1.23 -1.48
C PHE A 29 -3.59 -2.53 -2.28
N LYS A 30 -4.61 -2.68 -3.14
CA LYS A 30 -4.75 -3.86 -4.02
C LYS A 30 -3.54 -4.02 -4.92
N ARG A 31 -3.05 -2.94 -5.53
CA ARG A 31 -1.84 -2.94 -6.37
C ARG A 31 -0.59 -3.35 -5.57
N LEU A 32 -0.42 -2.79 -4.37
CA LEU A 32 0.67 -3.16 -3.46
C LEU A 32 0.59 -4.63 -3.07
N CYS A 33 -0.59 -5.15 -2.77
CA CYS A 33 -0.79 -6.56 -2.43
C CYS A 33 -0.47 -7.48 -3.62
N ALA A 34 -0.90 -7.11 -4.83
CA ALA A 34 -0.66 -7.89 -6.04
C ALA A 34 0.83 -7.99 -6.42
N ARG A 35 1.60 -6.91 -6.21
CA ARG A 35 3.02 -6.86 -6.63
C ARG A 35 4.02 -7.07 -5.49
N ALA A 36 3.62 -6.77 -4.26
CA ALA A 36 4.48 -6.79 -3.08
C ALA A 36 3.79 -7.42 -1.85
N GLY A 37 2.77 -8.27 -2.05
CA GLY A 37 2.09 -8.99 -0.97
C GLY A 37 3.03 -9.83 -0.11
N GLY A 38 4.09 -10.40 -0.69
CA GLY A 38 5.14 -11.12 0.07
C GLY A 38 5.97 -10.24 1.01
N LYS A 39 5.85 -8.91 0.92
CA LYS A 39 6.52 -7.92 1.79
C LYS A 39 5.53 -7.18 2.71
N PHE A 40 4.27 -7.62 2.73
CA PHE A 40 3.25 -7.08 3.59
C PHE A 40 3.27 -7.76 4.96
N ALA A 41 3.23 -6.96 6.02
CA ALA A 41 3.11 -7.46 7.38
C ALA A 41 1.93 -6.76 8.08
N THR A 42 1.02 -7.57 8.61
CA THR A 42 -0.08 -7.09 9.46
C THR A 42 0.37 -6.98 10.91
N ARG A 43 -0.14 -5.94 11.60
CA ARG A 43 -0.06 -5.78 13.05
C ARG A 43 -1.47 -5.80 13.63
N ALA A 44 -1.58 -6.23 14.89
CA ALA A 44 -2.85 -6.24 15.61
C ALA A 44 -3.53 -4.84 15.63
N GLY A 45 -4.86 -4.84 15.56
CA GLY A 45 -5.68 -3.62 15.63
C GLY A 45 -5.75 -2.82 14.33
N GLY A 46 -5.92 -3.50 13.18
CA GLY A 46 -6.20 -2.84 11.90
C GLY A 46 -5.04 -2.01 11.35
N ARG A 47 -3.79 -2.41 11.64
CA ARG A 47 -2.59 -1.74 11.15
C ARG A 47 -1.78 -2.71 10.30
N GLY A 48 -1.22 -2.24 9.20
CA GLY A 48 -0.31 -3.02 8.39
C GLY A 48 0.81 -2.15 7.87
N PHE A 49 1.85 -2.77 7.33
CA PHE A 49 2.89 -2.04 6.63
C PHE A 49 3.49 -2.88 5.51
N PHE A 50 3.92 -2.21 4.45
CA PHE A 50 4.75 -2.82 3.42
C PHE A 50 6.20 -2.44 3.64
N ARG A 51 7.09 -3.44 3.56
CA ARG A 51 8.53 -3.22 3.61
C ARG A 51 9.08 -3.08 2.19
N LEU A 52 9.11 -1.85 1.69
CA LEU A 52 9.53 -1.51 0.33
C LEU A 52 10.76 -0.61 0.32
N THR A 53 11.57 -0.71 -0.72
CA THR A 53 12.57 0.30 -1.04
C THR A 53 11.92 1.50 -1.76
N PRO A 54 12.50 2.72 -1.69
CA PRO A 54 11.99 3.87 -2.45
C PRO A 54 11.86 3.59 -3.95
N ALA A 55 12.83 2.89 -4.55
CA ALA A 55 12.79 2.53 -5.96
C ALA A 55 11.59 1.62 -6.31
N GLU A 56 11.25 0.66 -5.44
CA GLU A 56 10.07 -0.18 -5.63
C GLU A 56 8.78 0.63 -5.45
N LEU A 57 8.73 1.53 -4.47
CA LEU A 57 7.57 2.37 -4.26
C LEU A 57 7.28 3.22 -5.50
N GLU A 58 8.31 3.88 -6.05
CA GLU A 58 8.24 4.66 -7.28
C GLU A 58 7.83 3.79 -8.48
N ALA A 59 8.42 2.61 -8.65
CA ALA A 59 8.05 1.68 -9.73
C ALA A 59 6.61 1.15 -9.62
N LEU A 60 6.08 1.03 -8.40
CA LEU A 60 4.69 0.66 -8.13
C LEU A 60 3.75 1.85 -8.37
N ALA A 61 4.18 3.05 -7.98
CA ALA A 61 3.42 4.29 -8.10
C ALA A 61 3.36 4.80 -9.53
N ALA A 62 4.35 4.42 -10.35
CA ALA A 62 4.39 4.76 -11.76
C ALA A 62 3.04 4.39 -12.43
N PRO A 63 2.43 5.33 -13.18
CA PRO A 63 1.32 4.98 -14.05
C PRO A 63 1.82 3.89 -14.99
N ARG A 64 0.96 2.91 -15.31
CA ARG A 64 1.34 1.84 -16.21
C ARG A 64 1.56 2.50 -17.58
N ALA A 65 2.81 2.80 -17.93
CA ALA A 65 3.18 3.14 -19.29
C ALA A 65 2.84 1.89 -20.12
N HIS A 66 1.75 2.01 -20.87
CA HIS A 66 1.30 1.00 -21.81
C HIS A 66 1.97 1.25 -23.16
#